data_AF-A0A1R3U418-F1
#
_entry.id   AF-A0A1R3U418-F1
#
_cell.length_a   1.000
_cell.length_b   1.000
_cell.length_c   1.000
_cell.angle_alpha   90.00
_cell.angle_beta   90.00
_cell.angle_gamma   90.00
#
_symmetry.space_group_name_H-M   'P 1'
#
loop_
_entity.id
_entity.type
_entity.pdbx_description
1 polymer ?
#
loop_
_entity_poly.entity_id
_entity_poly.type
_entity_poly.pdbx_seq_one_letter_code
_entity_poly.pdbx_strand_id
1 'polypeptide(L)'
;MTTVTSSGPGHGTVGLLVIGLVVIRAIWALVNRKRRPVQSQSVSGRAAVAVHVSFYVLMFTIPGLALLRAYGSGKGWEPWIPASGVEVSWMMTPAHLLHGLLAWCLSILIAGHVIMALVHQFRWKDETLGRMTGRLDKSGATGERPLKHATPNPAPKQASKQRRG
;
A
#
# COMPACT_ATOMS: atom_id res chain seq x y z
N MET A 1 -3.47 17.25 -39.86
CA MET A 1 -2.96 15.98 -39.31
C MET A 1 -2.30 16.28 -37.97
N THR A 2 -2.99 15.99 -36.86
CA THR A 2 -2.51 16.20 -35.49
C THR A 2 -1.53 15.10 -35.13
N THR A 3 -0.23 15.41 -35.25
CA THR A 3 0.85 14.51 -34.81
C THR A 3 0.90 14.52 -33.28
N VAL A 4 0.15 13.60 -32.68
CA VAL A 4 0.32 13.09 -31.31
C VAL A 4 1.64 12.31 -31.23
N THR A 5 2.75 13.03 -31.34
CA THR A 5 4.08 12.56 -30.93
C THR A 5 4.71 13.61 -30.04
N SER A 6 3.90 14.13 -29.11
CA SER A 6 4.42 14.60 -27.85
C SER A 6 4.59 13.36 -26.98
N SER A 7 5.78 12.79 -26.94
CA SER A 7 6.29 12.18 -25.70
C SER A 7 6.25 13.29 -24.65
N GLY A 8 5.07 13.53 -24.11
CA GLY A 8 4.75 14.80 -23.47
C GLY A 8 5.37 14.96 -22.10
N PRO A 9 4.80 15.87 -21.29
CA PRO A 9 5.04 16.03 -19.85
C PRO A 9 4.78 14.75 -19.00
N GLY A 10 4.80 13.56 -19.58
CA GLY A 10 4.32 12.31 -19.00
C GLY A 10 5.12 11.89 -17.77
N HIS A 11 6.44 12.02 -17.77
CA HIS A 11 7.24 11.70 -16.57
C HIS A 11 6.92 12.65 -15.40
N GLY A 12 6.78 13.96 -15.68
CA GLY A 12 6.38 14.94 -14.66
C GLY A 12 4.97 14.68 -14.13
N THR A 13 4.02 14.41 -15.03
CA THR A 13 2.62 14.12 -14.69
C THR A 13 2.49 12.83 -13.89
N VAL A 14 3.21 11.77 -14.27
CA VAL A 14 3.27 10.52 -13.49
C VAL A 14 3.88 10.79 -12.12
N GLY A 15 4.93 11.60 -12.00
CA GLY A 15 5.49 12.00 -10.71
C GLY A 15 4.47 12.69 -9.81
N LEU A 16 3.66 13.60 -10.36
CA LEU A 16 2.58 14.28 -9.64
C LEU A 16 1.44 13.33 -9.23
N LEU A 17 1.07 12.40 -10.10
CA LEU A 17 0.09 11.35 -9.75
C LEU A 17 0.64 10.43 -8.65
N VAL A 18 1.91 10.04 -8.74
CA VAL A 18 2.57 9.20 -7.74
C VAL A 18 2.60 9.88 -6.39
N ILE A 19 2.98 11.16 -6.28
CA ILE A 19 2.95 11.85 -4.97
C ILE A 19 1.53 11.90 -4.39
N GLY A 20 0.51 12.18 -5.20
CA GLY A 20 -0.89 12.17 -4.77
C GLY A 20 -1.33 10.81 -4.25
N LEU A 21 -1.04 9.74 -5.01
CA LEU A 21 -1.33 8.37 -4.61
C LEU A 21 -0.56 7.95 -3.36
N VAL A 22 0.70 8.37 -3.21
CA VAL A 22 1.54 8.08 -2.05
C VAL A 22 1.00 8.75 -0.80
N VAL A 23 0.49 9.97 -0.89
CA VAL A 23 -0.18 10.66 0.23
C VAL A 23 -1.43 9.89 0.64
N ILE A 24 -2.31 9.54 -0.31
CA ILE A 24 -3.52 8.74 -0.02
C ILE A 24 -3.13 7.40 0.62
N ARG A 25 -2.10 6.74 0.08
CA ARG A 25 -1.56 5.47 0.57
C ARG A 25 -1.02 5.58 2.00
N ALA A 26 -0.36 6.69 2.33
CA ALA A 26 0.16 6.96 3.68
C ALA A 26 -0.98 7.21 4.67
N ILE A 27 -1.98 8.01 4.30
CA ILE A 27 -3.18 8.24 5.13
C ILE A 27 -3.88 6.91 5.39
N TRP A 28 -4.15 6.12 4.35
CA TRP A 28 -4.77 4.80 4.50
C TRP A 28 -3.93 3.86 5.38
N ALA A 29 -2.61 3.87 5.21
CA ALA A 29 -1.69 3.08 6.03
C ALA A 29 -1.73 3.46 7.52
N LEU A 30 -1.87 4.74 7.83
CA LEU A 30 -1.98 5.27 9.20
C LEU A 30 -3.33 4.93 9.82
N VAL A 31 -4.43 5.20 9.11
CA VAL A 31 -5.80 4.87 9.54
C VAL A 31 -5.93 3.37 9.82
N ASN A 32 -5.34 2.53 8.98
CA ASN A 32 -5.43 1.08 9.11
C ASN A 32 -4.29 0.45 9.93
N ARG A 33 -3.44 1.25 10.60
CA ARG A 33 -2.27 0.76 11.34
C ARG A 33 -2.63 -0.23 12.44
N LYS A 34 -3.74 0.01 13.14
CA LYS A 34 -4.23 -0.84 14.24
C LYS A 34 -4.79 -2.20 13.79
N ARG A 35 -5.12 -2.36 12.50
CA ARG A 35 -5.65 -3.61 11.93
C ARG A 35 -4.57 -4.48 11.29
N ARG A 36 -3.30 -4.09 11.38
CA ARG A 36 -2.19 -4.84 10.77
C ARG A 36 -1.86 -6.07 11.62
N PRO A 37 -1.72 -7.26 11.03
CA PRO A 37 -1.30 -8.45 11.76
C PRO A 37 0.08 -8.21 12.39
N VAL A 38 0.28 -8.75 13.59
CA VAL A 38 1.53 -8.64 14.35
C VAL A 38 2.66 -9.18 13.48
N GLN A 39 3.64 -8.33 13.18
CA GLN A 39 4.79 -8.75 12.41
C GLN A 39 5.66 -9.68 13.26
N SER A 40 6.17 -10.76 12.66
CA SER A 40 7.05 -11.67 13.40
C SER A 40 8.31 -10.93 13.84
N GLN A 41 8.77 -11.20 15.07
CA GLN A 41 10.02 -10.65 15.61
C GLN A 41 11.28 -11.31 14.98
N SER A 42 11.10 -12.19 13.99
CA SER A 42 12.19 -12.83 13.26
C SER A 42 13.00 -11.81 12.47
N VAL A 43 14.25 -12.17 12.13
CA VAL A 43 15.13 -11.36 11.28
C VAL A 43 14.44 -11.03 9.94
N SER A 44 13.71 -11.99 9.37
CA SER A 44 12.91 -11.80 8.16
C SER A 44 11.77 -10.79 8.33
N GLY A 45 11.08 -10.80 9.47
CA GLY A 45 10.01 -9.83 9.78
C GLY A 45 10.55 -8.41 9.93
N ARG A 46 11.69 -8.25 10.61
CA ARG A 46 12.38 -6.94 10.74
C ARG A 46 12.89 -6.42 9.40
N ALA A 47 13.45 -7.29 8.56
CA ALA A 47 13.86 -6.93 7.20
C ALA A 47 12.67 -6.49 6.35
N ALA A 48 11.53 -7.17 6.47
CA ALA A 48 10.29 -6.77 5.79
C ALA A 48 9.83 -5.37 6.22
N VAL A 49 9.84 -5.06 7.54
CA VAL A 49 9.54 -3.69 8.02
C VAL A 49 10.50 -2.68 7.40
N ALA A 50 11.81 -2.96 7.44
CA ALA A 50 12.82 -2.05 6.93
C ALA A 50 12.61 -1.74 5.44
N VAL A 51 12.38 -2.75 4.61
CA VAL A 51 12.09 -2.57 3.18
C VAL A 51 10.82 -1.74 2.97
N HIS A 52 9.75 -1.98 3.73
CA HIS A 52 8.53 -1.20 3.61
C HIS A 52 8.73 0.26 4.03
N VAL A 53 9.46 0.51 5.12
CA VAL A 53 9.79 1.88 5.55
C VAL A 53 10.63 2.57 4.49
N SER A 54 11.65 1.90 3.94
CA SER A 54 12.46 2.42 2.83
C SER A 54 11.60 2.78 1.63
N PHE A 55 10.62 1.95 1.25
CA PHE A 55 9.68 2.30 0.18
C PHE A 55 8.92 3.59 0.48
N TYR A 56 8.35 3.77 1.68
CA TYR A 56 7.67 5.03 2.00
C TYR A 56 8.62 6.21 1.90
N VAL A 57 9.82 6.12 2.46
CA VAL A 57 10.82 7.20 2.40
C VAL A 57 11.15 7.56 0.95
N LEU A 58 11.48 6.57 0.12
CA LEU A 58 11.85 6.82 -1.29
C LEU A 58 10.66 7.33 -2.11
N MET A 59 9.46 6.80 -1.88
CA MET A 59 8.24 7.22 -2.58
C MET A 59 7.82 8.66 -2.26
N PHE A 60 8.20 9.23 -1.11
CA PHE A 60 8.01 10.64 -0.83
C PHE A 60 9.17 11.50 -1.34
N THR A 61 10.40 11.07 -1.09
CA THR A 61 11.60 11.86 -1.40
C THR A 61 11.80 12.06 -2.89
N ILE A 62 11.66 11.00 -3.72
CA ILE A 62 11.93 11.08 -5.16
C ILE A 62 10.99 12.07 -5.87
N PRO A 63 9.66 11.94 -5.77
CA PRO A 63 8.76 12.92 -6.38
C PRO A 63 8.81 14.28 -5.69
N GLY A 64 9.15 14.36 -4.39
CA GLY A 64 9.43 15.64 -3.73
C GLY A 64 10.59 16.39 -4.36
N LEU A 65 11.70 15.70 -4.67
CA LEU A 65 12.83 16.28 -5.41
C LEU A 65 12.47 16.65 -6.85
N ALA A 66 11.59 15.87 -7.49
CA ALA A 66 11.09 16.21 -8.83
C ALA A 66 10.29 17.52 -8.81
N LEU A 67 9.42 17.69 -7.80
CA LEU A 67 8.65 18.93 -7.61
C LEU A 67 9.56 20.11 -7.27
N LEU A 68 10.56 19.88 -6.42
CA LEU A 68 11.57 20.90 -6.09
C LEU A 68 12.33 21.36 -7.34
N ARG A 69 12.66 20.45 -8.26
CA ARG A 69 13.27 20.79 -9.55
C ARG A 69 12.30 21.54 -10.47
N ALA A 70 11.04 21.11 -10.53
CA ALA A 70 10.02 21.79 -11.34
C ALA A 70 9.87 23.25 -10.90
N TYR A 71 9.80 23.48 -9.58
CA TYR A 71 9.73 24.82 -8.99
C TYR A 71 11.04 25.62 -9.16
N GLY A 72 12.18 25.01 -8.82
CA GLY A 72 13.49 25.66 -8.86
C GLY A 72 14.00 25.97 -10.27
N SER A 73 13.48 25.32 -11.31
CA SER A 73 13.94 25.54 -12.69
C SER A 73 13.53 26.90 -13.27
N GLY A 74 12.53 27.55 -12.68
CA GLY A 74 11.96 28.82 -13.17
C GLY A 74 11.21 28.75 -14.50
N LYS A 75 11.26 27.61 -15.21
CA LYS A 75 10.58 27.40 -16.50
C LYS A 75 9.05 27.33 -16.37
N GLY A 76 8.56 27.09 -15.15
CA GLY A 76 7.14 26.80 -14.91
C GLY A 76 6.74 25.42 -15.42
N TRP A 77 5.60 24.94 -14.94
CA TRP A 77 4.95 23.73 -15.40
C TRP A 77 3.44 23.94 -15.40
N GLU A 78 2.89 24.36 -16.54
CA GLU A 78 1.46 24.60 -16.66
C GLU A 78 0.64 23.30 -16.59
N PRO A 79 -0.56 23.33 -15.98
CA PRO A 79 -1.21 24.47 -15.31
C PRO A 79 -0.82 24.65 -13.82
N TRP A 80 0.08 23.83 -13.29
CA TRP A 80 0.29 23.69 -11.84
C TRP A 80 1.23 24.74 -11.24
N ILE A 81 2.24 25.15 -11.99
CA ILE A 81 3.31 26.04 -11.52
C ILE A 81 3.52 27.13 -12.59
N PRO A 82 3.25 28.42 -12.29
CA PRO A 82 3.55 29.50 -13.22
C PRO A 82 5.07 29.64 -13.42
N ALA A 83 5.48 30.07 -14.60
CA ALA A 83 6.90 30.33 -14.88
C ALA A 83 7.37 31.57 -14.10
N SER A 84 8.41 31.41 -13.28
CA SER A 84 9.06 32.54 -12.59
C SER A 84 10.15 33.21 -13.44
N GLY A 85 10.65 32.51 -14.46
CA GLY A 85 11.78 32.95 -15.29
C GLY A 85 13.14 32.92 -14.61
N VAL A 86 13.20 32.60 -13.30
CA VAL A 86 14.42 32.63 -12.50
C VAL A 86 14.73 31.22 -11.99
N GLU A 87 15.90 30.71 -12.37
CA GLU A 87 16.40 29.44 -11.86
C GLU A 87 17.05 29.63 -10.48
N VAL A 88 16.70 28.74 -9.55
CA VAL A 88 17.22 28.71 -8.18
C VAL A 88 18.20 27.54 -8.03
N SER A 89 19.49 27.84 -8.22
CA SER A 89 20.56 26.83 -8.31
C SER A 89 20.69 25.93 -7.07
N TRP A 90 20.45 26.47 -5.87
CA TRP A 90 20.53 25.70 -4.62
C TRP A 90 19.42 24.65 -4.48
N MET A 91 18.27 24.84 -5.13
CA MET A 91 17.21 23.84 -5.23
C MET A 91 17.53 22.81 -6.31
N MET A 92 18.03 23.29 -7.46
CA MET A 92 18.27 22.49 -8.65
C MET A 92 19.41 21.49 -8.47
N THR A 93 20.53 21.91 -7.88
CA THR A 93 21.75 21.10 -7.76
C THR A 93 21.53 19.80 -6.97
N PRO A 94 21.04 19.81 -5.72
CA PRO A 94 20.77 18.58 -4.97
C PRO A 94 19.62 17.78 -5.59
N ALA A 95 18.58 18.44 -6.12
CA ALA A 95 17.47 17.76 -6.76
C ALA A 95 17.90 17.01 -8.04
N HIS A 96 18.83 17.56 -8.82
CA HIS A 96 19.38 16.91 -10.00
C HIS A 96 20.14 15.64 -9.64
N LEU A 97 21.06 15.76 -8.68
CA LEU A 97 21.93 14.67 -8.24
C LEU A 97 21.16 13.53 -7.56
N LEU A 98 20.32 13.87 -6.57
CA LEU A 98 19.68 12.87 -5.71
C LEU A 98 18.53 12.15 -6.40
N HIS A 99 17.74 12.85 -7.22
CA HIS A 99 16.55 12.23 -7.82
C HIS A 99 16.93 11.05 -8.73
N GLY A 100 17.95 11.20 -9.58
CA GLY A 100 18.42 10.12 -10.46
C GLY A 100 18.98 8.94 -9.68
N LEU A 101 19.84 9.22 -8.69
CA LEU A 101 20.42 8.19 -7.83
C LEU A 101 19.34 7.41 -7.04
N LEU A 102 18.43 8.15 -6.39
CA LEU A 102 17.36 7.55 -5.61
C LEU A 102 16.35 6.79 -6.49
N ALA A 103 16.13 7.21 -7.74
CA ALA A 103 15.29 6.47 -8.69
C ALA A 103 15.88 5.10 -9.01
N TRP A 104 17.20 5.00 -9.20
CA TRP A 104 17.88 3.71 -9.36
C TRP A 104 17.81 2.85 -8.09
N CYS A 105 18.04 3.45 -6.91
CA CYS A 105 17.88 2.75 -5.64
C CYS A 105 16.46 2.20 -5.46
N LEU A 106 15.43 2.99 -5.78
CA LEU A 106 14.04 2.55 -5.74
C LEU A 106 13.81 1.40 -6.71
N SER A 107 14.35 1.47 -7.92
CA SER A 107 14.20 0.43 -8.96
C SER A 107 14.76 -0.91 -8.50
N ILE A 108 15.97 -0.90 -7.92
CA ILE A 108 16.59 -2.10 -7.33
C ILE A 108 15.75 -2.64 -6.18
N LEU A 109 15.25 -1.76 -5.31
CA LEU A 109 14.43 -2.15 -4.16
C LEU A 109 13.09 -2.78 -4.61
N ILE A 110 12.44 -2.22 -5.63
CA ILE A 110 11.23 -2.78 -6.26
C ILE A 110 11.53 -4.17 -6.81
N ALA A 111 12.60 -4.32 -7.61
CA ALA A 111 12.97 -5.61 -8.19
C ALA A 111 13.21 -6.67 -7.10
N GLY A 112 13.99 -6.34 -6.07
CA GLY A 112 14.24 -7.24 -4.93
C GLY A 112 12.96 -7.61 -4.17
N HIS A 113 12.05 -6.64 -3.97
CA HIS A 113 10.76 -6.90 -3.33
C HIS A 113 9.87 -7.84 -4.15
N VAL A 114 9.78 -7.65 -5.46
CA VAL A 114 9.02 -8.52 -6.36
C VAL A 114 9.59 -9.94 -6.33
N ILE A 115 10.91 -10.10 -6.43
CA ILE A 115 11.57 -11.41 -6.34
C ILE A 115 11.22 -12.10 -5.03
N MET A 116 11.31 -11.39 -3.90
CA MET A 116 10.98 -11.96 -2.59
C MET A 116 9.50 -12.34 -2.47
N ALA A 117 8.59 -11.52 -2.99
CA ALA A 117 7.17 -11.85 -3.02
C ALA A 117 6.89 -13.13 -3.81
N LEU A 118 7.55 -13.30 -4.97
CA LEU A 118 7.45 -14.53 -5.78
C LEU A 118 8.05 -15.73 -5.05
N VAL A 119 9.20 -15.59 -4.38
CA VAL A 119 9.78 -16.65 -3.55
C VAL A 119 8.82 -17.07 -2.44
N HIS A 120 8.22 -16.12 -1.73
CA HIS A 120 7.20 -16.41 -0.71
C HIS A 120 5.99 -17.18 -1.28
N GLN A 121 5.52 -16.80 -2.48
CA GLN A 121 4.37 -17.47 -3.11
C GLN A 121 4.71 -18.87 -3.60
N PHE A 122 5.81 -19.05 -4.33
CA PHE A 122 6.11 -20.31 -5.01
C PHE A 122 6.88 -21.30 -4.13
N ARG A 123 7.82 -20.80 -3.30
CA ARG A 123 8.67 -21.64 -2.47
C ARG A 123 8.05 -21.90 -1.11
N TRP A 124 7.57 -20.85 -0.44
CA TRP A 124 7.04 -20.94 0.92
C TRP A 124 5.53 -21.12 0.98
N LYS A 125 4.82 -20.93 -0.15
CA LYS A 125 3.35 -21.04 -0.24
C LYS A 125 2.62 -20.22 0.83
N ASP A 126 3.26 -19.17 1.31
CA ASP A 126 2.64 -18.24 2.23
C ASP A 126 1.62 -17.42 1.45
N GLU A 127 0.38 -17.31 1.94
CA GLU A 127 -0.70 -16.48 1.36
C GLU A 127 -0.39 -14.95 1.40
N THR A 128 0.89 -14.57 1.42
CA THR A 128 1.40 -13.20 1.38
C THR A 128 0.80 -12.40 0.23
N LEU A 129 0.73 -12.96 -0.97
CA LEU A 129 0.06 -12.30 -2.10
C LEU A 129 -1.45 -12.23 -1.94
N GLY A 130 -2.09 -13.27 -1.41
CA GLY A 130 -3.54 -13.25 -1.11
C GLY A 130 -3.93 -12.18 -0.09
N ARG A 131 -3.03 -11.83 0.81
CA ARG A 131 -3.18 -10.69 1.74
C ARG A 131 -3.00 -9.33 1.07
N MET A 132 -2.27 -9.26 -0.04
CA MET A 132 -2.07 -8.02 -0.80
C MET A 132 -3.16 -7.78 -1.85
N THR A 133 -3.68 -8.83 -2.49
CA THR A 133 -4.70 -8.73 -3.55
C THR A 133 -6.14 -8.69 -3.04
N GLY A 134 -6.34 -8.90 -1.73
CA GLY A 134 -7.67 -8.92 -1.12
C GLY A 134 -8.41 -10.20 -1.51
N ARG A 135 -8.50 -11.16 -0.60
CA ARG A 135 -9.49 -12.23 -0.72
C ARG A 135 -10.87 -11.57 -0.65
N LEU A 136 -11.58 -11.50 -1.77
CA LEU A 136 -13.03 -11.40 -1.75
C LEU A 136 -13.51 -12.69 -1.10
N ASP A 137 -13.88 -12.59 0.16
CA ASP A 137 -14.52 -13.69 0.86
C ASP A 137 -15.79 -14.05 0.09
N LYS A 138 -15.75 -15.19 -0.60
CA LYS A 138 -16.90 -15.82 -1.24
C LYS A 138 -17.83 -16.46 -0.19
N SER A 139 -17.77 -16.11 1.09
CA SER A 139 -18.69 -16.61 2.12
C SER A 139 -19.98 -15.80 2.24
N GLY A 140 -20.16 -14.73 1.46
CA GLY A 140 -21.43 -13.99 1.39
C GLY A 140 -22.50 -14.60 0.47
N ALA A 141 -22.16 -15.60 -0.35
CA ALA A 141 -23.04 -16.14 -1.39
C ALA A 141 -23.71 -17.48 -1.05
N THR A 142 -23.46 -18.04 0.13
CA THR A 142 -24.15 -19.26 0.57
C THR A 142 -24.91 -18.95 1.86
N GLY A 143 -26.13 -18.45 1.68
CA GLY A 143 -27.14 -18.32 2.74
C GLY A 143 -27.66 -19.66 3.26
N GLU A 144 -26.80 -20.66 3.42
CA GLU A 144 -27.17 -21.96 3.97
C GLU A 144 -26.54 -22.07 5.36
N ARG A 145 -27.27 -21.58 6.37
CA ARG A 145 -27.07 -21.95 7.76
C ARG A 145 -28.03 -23.11 8.09
N PRO A 146 -27.67 -24.39 7.94
CA PRO A 146 -28.39 -25.46 8.59
C PRO A 146 -27.72 -25.74 9.95
N LEU A 147 -27.96 -24.86 10.93
CA LEU A 147 -27.78 -25.22 12.34
C LEU A 147 -29.13 -25.19 13.02
N LYS A 148 -29.80 -26.34 12.96
CA LYS A 148 -30.76 -26.75 13.99
C LYS A 148 -30.43 -28.19 14.40
N HIS A 149 -29.33 -28.33 15.15
CA HIS A 149 -29.28 -29.34 16.19
C HIS A 149 -30.28 -28.89 17.26
N ALA A 150 -31.53 -29.32 17.11
CA ALA A 150 -32.49 -29.31 18.18
C ALA A 150 -31.98 -30.29 19.24
N THR A 151 -31.37 -29.77 20.30
CA THR A 151 -31.27 -30.50 21.56
C THR A 151 -32.69 -30.71 22.08
N PRO A 152 -33.13 -31.95 22.38
CA PRO A 152 -34.41 -32.16 23.03
C PRO A 152 -34.35 -31.56 24.44
N ASN A 153 -35.30 -30.68 24.73
CA ASN A 153 -35.56 -30.16 26.06
C ASN A 153 -35.78 -31.34 27.04
N PRO A 154 -35.04 -31.44 28.17
CA PRO A 154 -35.33 -32.48 29.15
C PRO A 154 -36.71 -32.23 29.78
N ALA A 155 -37.56 -33.25 29.74
CA ALA A 155 -38.92 -33.24 30.27
C ALA A 155 -38.97 -32.79 31.75
N PRO A 156 -40.03 -32.07 32.17
CA PRO A 156 -40.20 -31.70 33.57
C PRO A 156 -40.42 -32.96 34.42
N LYS A 157 -39.60 -33.11 35.47
CA LYS A 157 -39.69 -34.19 36.45
C LYS A 157 -41.09 -34.19 37.11
N GLN A 158 -41.66 -35.39 37.17
CA GLN A 158 -42.97 -35.68 37.75
C GLN A 158 -43.07 -35.16 39.19
N ALA A 159 -44.13 -34.40 39.46
CA ALA A 159 -44.52 -34.02 40.82
C ALA A 159 -45.09 -35.26 41.54
N SER A 160 -44.40 -35.66 42.61
CA SER A 160 -44.84 -36.69 43.55
C SER A 160 -46.11 -36.25 44.26
N LYS A 161 -47.26 -36.78 43.86
CA LYS A 161 -48.48 -36.73 44.67
C LYS A 161 -48.73 -38.12 45.28
N GLN A 162 -48.15 -38.35 46.44
CA GLN A 162 -48.49 -39.47 47.31
C GLN A 162 -48.56 -38.99 48.76
N ARG A 163 -49.61 -39.45 49.46
CA ARG A 163 -50.02 -39.28 50.87
C ARG A 163 -51.11 -38.21 51.06
N ARG A 164 -52.38 -38.64 51.24
CA ARG A 164 -53.02 -39.28 52.42
C ARG A 164 -53.21 -38.29 53.56
N GLY A 165 -54.48 -38.07 53.88
CA GLY A 165 -55.04 -37.27 54.97
C GLY A 165 -56.52 -37.14 54.70
#